data_AF-K7TFV2-F1
#
_entry.id   AF-K7TFV2-F1
#
_cell.length_a   1.000
_cell.length_b   1.000
_cell.length_c   1.000
_cell.angle_alpha   90.00
_cell.angle_beta   90.00
_cell.angle_gamma   90.00
#
_symmetry.space_group_name_H-M   'P 1'
#
loop_
_entity.id
_entity.type
_entity.pdbx_description
1 polymer ?
#
loop_
_entity_poly.entity_id
_entity_poly.type
_entity_poly.pdbx_seq_one_letter_code
_entity_poly.pdbx_strand_id
1 'polypeptide(L)' 'MSAPQSAVRSRAEAVSASRTLDYMILFTLFFIILGGYHIHFMLTGGDWDFW' A
#
# COMPACT_ATOMS: atom_id res chain seq x y z
N MET A 1 -28.03 25.17 -11.29
CA MET A 1 -26.77 24.37 -11.25
C MET A 1 -27.08 23.07 -10.54
N SER A 2 -26.76 21.91 -11.12
CA SER A 2 -26.95 20.61 -10.45
C SER A 2 -25.89 20.43 -9.36
N ALA A 3 -26.24 19.80 -8.24
CA ALA A 3 -25.25 19.47 -7.21
C ALA A 3 -24.24 18.45 -7.77
N PRO A 4 -22.94 18.55 -7.44
CA PRO A 4 -21.95 17.56 -7.84
C PRO A 4 -22.27 16.22 -7.21
N GLN A 5 -22.28 15.16 -8.03
CA GLN A 5 -22.47 13.79 -7.55
C GLN A 5 -21.22 13.32 -6.81
N SER A 6 -21.42 12.74 -5.61
CA SER A 6 -20.34 12.26 -4.73
C SER A 6 -20.31 10.73 -4.67
N ALA A 7 -19.11 10.17 -4.63
CA ALA A 7 -18.87 8.74 -4.38
C ALA A 7 -19.18 8.32 -2.93
N VAL A 8 -19.27 9.29 -2.01
CA VAL A 8 -19.53 9.10 -0.58
C VAL A 8 -20.71 9.97 -0.11
N ARG A 9 -21.42 9.54 0.92
CA ARG A 9 -22.63 10.21 1.45
C ARG A 9 -22.35 11.11 2.64
N SER A 10 -21.18 11.00 3.28
CA SER A 10 -20.79 11.86 4.40
C SER A 10 -19.28 12.12 4.47
N ARG A 11 -18.87 13.15 5.21
CA ARG A 11 -17.45 13.42 5.50
C ARG A 11 -16.79 12.27 6.27
N ALA A 12 -17.51 11.66 7.21
CA ALA A 12 -16.98 10.53 7.99
C ALA A 12 -16.69 9.32 7.10
N GLU A 13 -17.59 9.04 6.15
CA GLU A 13 -17.40 7.99 5.14
C GLU A 13 -16.19 8.29 4.24
N ALA A 14 -16.02 9.54 3.80
CA ALA A 14 -14.86 9.96 3.01
C ALA A 14 -13.53 9.68 3.74
N VAL A 15 -13.46 10.04 5.02
CA VAL A 15 -12.26 9.84 5.84
C VAL A 15 -12.00 8.36 6.10
N SER A 16 -13.04 7.59 6.40
CA SER A 16 -12.93 6.14 6.66
C SER A 16 -12.47 5.39 5.40
N ALA A 17 -13.07 5.70 4.25
CA ALA A 17 -12.67 5.12 2.96
C ALA A 17 -11.23 5.47 2.60
N SER A 18 -10.83 6.74 2.74
CA SER A 18 -9.45 7.17 2.52
C SER A 18 -8.47 6.42 3.43
N ARG A 19 -8.77 6.30 4.72
CA ARG A 19 -7.88 5.61 5.68
C ARG A 19 -7.78 4.11 5.41
N THR A 20 -8.87 3.51 4.94
CA THR A 20 -8.86 2.10 4.52
C THR A 20 -7.92 1.90 3.34
N LEU A 21 -7.98 2.80 2.35
CA LEU A 21 -7.05 2.79 1.21
C LEU A 21 -5.61 3.01 1.65
N ASP A 22 -5.34 3.90 2.62
CA ASP A 22 -3.98 4.08 3.16
C ASP A 22 -3.38 2.76 3.63
N TYR A 23 -4.14 1.97 4.40
CA TYR A 23 -3.68 0.67 4.89
C TYR A 23 -3.53 -0.37 3.78
N MET A 24 -4.47 -0.41 2.83
CA MET A 24 -4.38 -1.34 1.69
C MET A 24 -3.15 -1.03 0.81
N ILE A 25 -2.91 0.25 0.53
CA ILE A 25 -1.76 0.71 -0.25
C ILE A 25 -0.47 0.43 0.52
N LEU A 26 -0.42 0.79 1.80
CA LEU A 26 0.77 0.55 2.64
C LEU A 26 1.10 -0.94 2.72
N PHE A 27 0.11 -1.79 2.98
CA PHE A 27 0.29 -3.24 3.04
C PHE A 27 0.81 -3.79 1.70
N THR A 28 0.18 -3.39 0.60
CA THR A 28 0.53 -3.87 -0.74
C THR A 28 1.94 -3.45 -1.13
N LEU A 29 2.26 -2.16 -0.99
CA LEU A 29 3.59 -1.64 -1.32
C LEU A 29 4.67 -2.24 -0.41
N PHE A 30 4.37 -2.44 0.88
CA PHE A 30 5.30 -3.07 1.80
C PHE A 30 5.71 -4.47 1.30
N PHE A 31 4.76 -5.33 0.94
CA PHE A 31 5.09 -6.69 0.49
C PHE A 31 5.66 -6.77 -0.92
N ILE A 32 5.25 -5.87 -1.84
CA ILE A 32 5.85 -5.80 -3.17
C ILE A 32 7.33 -5.40 -3.06
N ILE A 33 7.62 -4.35 -2.29
CA ILE A 33 8.99 -3.88 -2.10
C ILE A 33 9.79 -4.91 -1.29
N LEU A 34 9.23 -5.46 -0.22
CA LEU A 34 9.89 -6.49 0.58
C LEU A 34 10.21 -7.71 -0.27
N GLY A 35 9.26 -8.25 -1.03
CA GLY A 35 9.48 -9.42 -1.88
C GLY A 35 10.52 -9.16 -2.97
N GLY A 36 10.40 -8.03 -3.68
CA GLY A 36 11.37 -7.65 -4.71
C GLY A 36 12.77 -7.41 -4.15
N TYR A 37 12.87 -6.68 -3.04
CA TYR A 37 14.12 -6.40 -2.36
C TYR A 37 14.75 -7.67 -1.78
N HIS A 38 13.94 -8.52 -1.14
CA HIS A 38 14.40 -9.80 -0.59
C HIS A 38 14.99 -10.68 -1.68
N ILE A 39 14.30 -10.86 -2.81
CA ILE A 39 14.84 -11.63 -3.95
C ILE A 39 16.12 -10.97 -4.50
N HIS A 40 16.09 -9.66 -4.73
CA HIS A 40 17.25 -8.95 -5.26
C HIS A 40 18.48 -9.11 -4.35
N PHE A 41 18.31 -8.90 -3.06
CA PHE A 41 19.39 -8.97 -2.09
C PHE A 41 19.85 -10.42 -1.88
N MET A 42 18.93 -11.37 -1.76
CA MET A 42 19.26 -12.80 -1.68
C MET A 42 20.12 -13.25 -2.87
N LEU A 43 19.83 -12.79 -4.09
CA LEU A 43 20.55 -13.19 -5.29
C LEU A 43 21.88 -12.45 -5.53
N THR A 44 22.13 -11.34 -4.83
CA THR A 44 23.33 -10.50 -5.06
C THR A 44 24.27 -10.46 -3.86
N GLY A 45 23.73 -10.52 -2.65
CA GLY A 45 24.45 -10.46 -1.39
C GLY A 45 24.06 -11.54 -0.38
N GLY A 46 23.12 -12.42 -0.73
CA GLY A 46 22.52 -13.37 0.23
C GLY A 46 23.50 -14.38 0.80
N ASP A 47 24.54 -14.76 0.05
CA ASP A 47 25.53 -15.73 0.54
C ASP A 47 26.28 -15.21 1.79
N TRP A 48 26.51 -13.89 1.89
CA TRP A 48 27.11 -13.25 3.07
C TRP A 48 26.12 -12.88 4.17
N ASP A 49 24.81 -12.91 3.88
CA ASP A 49 23.74 -12.65 4.85
C ASP A 49 23.29 -13.94 5.54
N PHE A 50 23.39 -15.09 4.85
CA PHE A 50 23.01 -16.40 5.40
C PHE A 50 24.08 -17.06 6.28
N TRP A 51 25.36 -16.84 5.99
CA TRP A 51 26.50 -17.52 6.61
C TRP A 51 27.58 -16.51 7.01
#